data_AF-A0A3B1D8Q9-F1
#
_entry.id   AF-A0A3B1D8Q9-F1
#
_cell.length_a   1.000
_cell.length_b   1.000
_cell.length_c   1.000
_cell.angle_alpha   90.00
_cell.angle_beta   90.00
_cell.angle_gamma   90.00
#
_symmetry.space_group_name_H-M   'P 1'
#
loop_
_entity.id
_entity.type
_entity.pdbx_description
1 polymer ?
#
loop_
_entity_poly.entity_id
_entity_poly.type
_entity_poly.pdbx_seq_one_letter_code
_entity_poly.pdbx_strand_id
1 'polypeptide(L)'
;GIVVYAMPGFLPRFSELLTQSLLVSTGQMTNEAFEASLAASNGKVVIDPNELRAERLVHLGEKLLGHKMDEMAEAKFLEAIEVSAGYVPARLALGDLYRRQGELDKAEAQCGAIVKADPDSTVGRLALARVWVARGGDSLNQAEAAVRGVLERHPETARAHYLLGLIFEARGDIPAAAASYRTAAELLLDHE
;
A
#
# COMPACT_ATOMS: atom_id res chain seq x y z
N GLY A 1 7.06 7.40 30.76
CA GLY A 1 6.21 8.01 29.72
C GLY A 1 6.43 7.25 28.44
N ILE A 2 5.38 6.59 27.92
CA ILE A 2 5.45 5.92 26.62
C ILE A 2 4.95 6.93 25.60
N VAL A 3 5.83 7.36 24.70
CA VAL A 3 5.45 8.17 23.53
C VAL A 3 4.99 7.18 22.46
N VAL A 4 3.69 7.14 22.19
CA VAL A 4 3.10 6.34 21.12
C VAL A 4 2.92 7.26 19.91
N TYR A 5 3.63 6.98 18.83
CA TYR A 5 3.40 7.63 17.55
C TYR A 5 2.05 7.17 16.98
N ALA A 6 1.15 8.12 16.74
CA ALA A 6 -0.18 7.87 16.24
C ALA A 6 -0.16 7.54 14.73
N MET A 7 -0.76 6.40 14.37
CA MET A 7 -1.14 6.06 12.99
C MET A 7 -2.61 6.45 12.76
N PRO A 8 -3.03 6.80 11.53
CA PRO A 8 -4.40 7.23 11.24
C PRO A 8 -5.37 6.07 11.48
N GLY A 9 -6.35 6.28 12.38
CA GLY A 9 -7.30 5.27 12.85
C GLY A 9 -7.20 4.94 14.34
N PHE A 10 -6.10 5.31 15.01
CA PHE A 10 -5.89 5.02 16.45
C PHE A 10 -6.42 6.13 17.39
N LEU A 11 -6.60 7.35 16.87
CA LEU A 11 -6.95 8.56 17.65
C LEU A 11 -8.35 8.53 18.31
N PRO A 12 -9.44 8.09 17.65
CA PRO A 12 -10.77 8.10 18.27
C PRO A 12 -10.82 7.15 19.48
N ARG A 13 -10.26 5.94 19.32
CA ARG A 13 -10.30 4.87 20.32
C ARG A 13 -9.44 5.18 21.55
N PHE A 14 -8.32 5.86 21.37
CA PHE A 14 -7.47 6.30 22.49
C PHE A 14 -8.18 7.35 23.35
N SER A 15 -8.87 8.31 22.73
CA SER A 15 -9.66 9.32 23.46
C SER A 15 -10.84 8.71 24.23
N GLU A 16 -11.47 7.69 23.66
CA GLU A 16 -12.59 6.97 24.28
C GLU A 16 -12.14 6.14 25.48
N LEU A 17 -11.03 5.41 25.36
CA LEU A 17 -10.45 4.62 26.46
C LEU A 17 -9.96 5.50 27.62
N LEU A 18 -9.38 6.67 27.32
CA LEU A 18 -9.01 7.65 28.35
C LEU A 18 -10.25 8.18 29.08
N THR A 19 -11.31 8.48 28.34
CA THR A 19 -12.57 8.97 28.92
C THR A 19 -13.22 7.92 29.82
N GLN A 20 -13.26 6.67 29.38
CA GLN A 20 -13.82 5.56 30.16
C GLN A 20 -12.97 5.25 31.40
N SER A 21 -11.63 5.32 31.30
CA SER A 21 -10.75 5.20 32.47
C SER A 21 -10.99 6.31 33.50
N LEU A 22 -11.26 7.53 33.04
CA LEU A 22 -11.61 8.65 33.91
C LEU A 22 -12.95 8.43 34.62
N LEU A 23 -13.95 7.88 33.93
CA LEU A 23 -15.26 7.54 34.50
C LEU A 23 -15.16 6.47 35.59
N VAL A 24 -14.26 5.50 35.44
CA VAL A 24 -13.95 4.52 36.49
C VAL A 24 -13.33 5.20 37.70
N SER A 25 -12.33 6.06 37.49
CA SER A 25 -11.65 6.76 38.59
C SER A 25 -12.55 7.71 39.37
N THR A 26 -13.61 8.22 38.74
CA THR A 26 -14.62 9.10 39.35
C THR A 26 -15.82 8.34 39.92
N GLY A 27 -15.82 7.00 39.83
CA GLY A 27 -16.91 6.15 40.32
C GLY A 27 -18.19 6.21 39.49
N GLN A 28 -18.17 6.89 38.34
CA GLN A 28 -19.29 7.00 37.41
C GLN A 28 -19.44 5.76 36.50
N MET A 29 -18.43 4.89 36.50
CA MET A 29 -18.43 3.60 35.81
C MET A 29 -17.81 2.54 36.73
N THR A 30 -18.40 1.35 36.81
CA THR A 30 -17.82 0.25 37.59
C THR A 30 -16.69 -0.43 36.81
N ASN A 31 -15.74 -1.04 37.52
CA ASN A 31 -14.69 -1.85 36.88
C ASN A 31 -15.30 -2.95 35.98
N GLU A 32 -16.40 -3.57 36.40
CA GLU A 32 -17.11 -4.58 35.58
C GLU A 32 -17.74 -3.97 34.32
N ALA A 33 -18.32 -2.77 34.39
CA ALA A 33 -18.86 -2.09 33.22
C ALA A 33 -17.75 -1.64 32.26
N PHE A 34 -16.58 -1.24 32.79
CA PHE A 34 -15.40 -0.91 32.00
C PHE A 34 -14.82 -2.14 31.29
N GLU A 35 -14.68 -3.26 32.00
CA GLU A 35 -14.30 -4.55 31.43
C GLU A 35 -15.32 -5.04 30.39
N ALA A 36 -16.61 -4.81 30.63
CA ALA A 36 -17.67 -5.10 29.66
C ALA A 36 -17.63 -4.17 28.44
N SER A 37 -17.21 -2.91 28.58
CA SER A 37 -16.97 -1.98 27.45
C SER A 37 -15.79 -2.44 26.60
N LEU A 38 -14.71 -2.88 27.25
CA LEU A 38 -13.58 -3.54 26.58
C LEU A 38 -14.05 -4.81 25.84
N ALA A 39 -14.87 -5.63 26.49
CA ALA A 39 -15.40 -6.87 25.93
C ALA A 39 -16.50 -6.67 24.86
N ALA A 40 -17.32 -5.62 24.94
CA ALA A 40 -18.32 -5.23 23.94
C ALA A 40 -17.64 -4.58 22.73
N SER A 41 -16.47 -3.96 22.93
CA SER A 41 -15.56 -3.57 21.86
C SER A 41 -14.83 -4.77 21.22
N ASN A 42 -15.13 -6.02 21.62
CA ASN A 42 -14.74 -7.24 20.89
C ASN A 42 -15.50 -7.42 19.57
N GLY A 43 -15.52 -6.38 18.73
CA GLY A 43 -15.01 -6.67 17.40
C GLY A 43 -13.57 -7.09 17.63
N LYS A 44 -13.30 -8.41 17.77
CA LYS A 44 -11.93 -8.90 17.77
C LYS A 44 -11.31 -8.29 16.53
N VAL A 45 -10.51 -7.24 16.68
CA VAL A 45 -9.52 -6.90 15.68
C VAL A 45 -8.55 -8.06 15.85
N VAL A 46 -8.84 -9.15 15.14
CA VAL A 46 -7.92 -10.25 14.96
C VAL A 46 -6.82 -9.65 14.10
N ILE A 47 -5.89 -8.96 14.75
CA ILE A 47 -4.64 -8.61 14.13
C ILE A 47 -3.95 -9.97 13.98
N ASP A 48 -3.96 -10.50 12.76
CA ASP A 48 -3.22 -11.72 12.47
C ASP A 48 -1.76 -11.47 12.91
N PRO A 49 -1.24 -12.21 13.91
CA PRO A 49 0.12 -12.01 14.40
C PRO A 49 1.17 -12.11 13.30
N ASN A 50 0.89 -12.89 12.26
CA ASN A 50 1.74 -13.02 11.09
C ASN A 50 1.64 -11.79 10.18
N GLU A 51 0.44 -11.24 9.98
CA GLU A 51 0.27 -10.02 9.19
C GLU A 51 0.93 -8.81 9.87
N LEU A 52 0.78 -8.66 11.20
CA LEU A 52 1.48 -7.61 11.95
C LEU A 52 3.00 -7.80 11.93
N ARG A 53 3.47 -9.06 11.96
CA ARG A 53 4.90 -9.34 11.82
C ARG A 53 5.38 -8.98 10.41
N ALA A 54 4.62 -9.32 9.37
CA ALA A 54 4.93 -8.97 7.99
C ALA A 54 4.96 -7.44 7.79
N GLU A 55 4.02 -6.70 8.37
CA GLU A 55 4.01 -5.24 8.37
C GLU A 55 5.28 -4.63 8.98
N ARG A 56 5.70 -5.11 10.15
CA ARG A 56 6.93 -4.63 10.79
C ARG A 56 8.18 -4.94 9.96
N LEU A 57 8.20 -6.11 9.32
CA LEU A 57 9.29 -6.49 8.42
C LEU A 57 9.35 -5.59 7.18
N VAL A 58 8.19 -5.23 6.61
CA VAL A 58 8.11 -4.25 5.51
C VAL A 58 8.61 -2.88 5.96
N HIS A 59 8.13 -2.35 7.08
CA HIS A 59 8.60 -1.07 7.63
C HIS A 59 10.13 -1.06 7.86
N LEU A 60 10.69 -2.16 8.35
CA LEU A 60 12.13 -2.28 8.50
C LEU A 60 12.85 -2.30 7.15
N GLY A 61 12.33 -3.04 6.17
CA GLY A 61 12.84 -3.05 4.80
C GLY A 61 12.84 -1.66 4.16
N GLU A 62 11.77 -0.89 4.32
CA GLU A 62 11.68 0.49 3.82
C GLU A 62 12.71 1.42 4.46
N LYS A 63 12.95 1.30 5.76
CA LYS A 63 14.04 2.03 6.44
C LYS A 63 15.41 1.65 5.89
N LEU A 64 15.65 0.36 5.62
CA LEU A 64 16.90 -0.13 5.03
C LEU A 64 17.11 0.42 3.62
N LEU A 65 16.05 0.52 2.80
CA LEU A 65 16.12 1.21 1.50
C LEU A 65 16.51 2.69 1.64
N GLY A 66 16.01 3.39 2.67
CA GLY A 66 16.43 4.76 2.99
C GLY A 66 17.92 4.89 3.29
N HIS A 67 18.56 3.82 3.76
CA HIS A 67 20.01 3.72 3.98
C HIS A 67 20.78 3.08 2.83
N LYS A 68 20.14 2.83 1.67
CA LYS A 68 20.71 2.17 0.49
C LYS A 68 21.20 0.73 0.77
N MET A 69 20.57 0.05 1.71
CA MET A 69 20.87 -1.33 2.08
C MET A 69 19.91 -2.29 1.37
N ASP A 70 19.96 -2.31 0.04
CA ASP A 70 18.96 -2.96 -0.81
C ASP A 70 18.85 -4.47 -0.56
N GLU A 71 19.98 -5.17 -0.42
CA GLU A 71 20.01 -6.61 -0.14
C GLU A 71 19.35 -6.95 1.22
N MET A 72 19.60 -6.12 2.23
CA MET A 72 18.99 -6.30 3.56
C MET A 72 17.49 -6.00 3.51
N ALA A 73 17.08 -5.00 2.72
CA ALA A 73 15.67 -4.69 2.53
C ALA A 73 14.93 -5.83 1.82
N GLU A 74 15.52 -6.36 0.74
CA GLU A 74 15.01 -7.53 0.02
C GLU A 74 14.78 -8.71 0.96
N ALA A 75 15.79 -9.04 1.79
CA ALA A 75 15.67 -10.12 2.77
C ALA A 75 14.49 -9.91 3.73
N LYS A 76 14.21 -8.67 4.15
CA LYS A 76 13.08 -8.38 5.04
C LYS A 76 11.73 -8.46 4.36
N PHE A 77 11.63 -8.06 3.09
CA PHE A 77 10.39 -8.24 2.34
C PHE A 77 10.12 -9.71 2.02
N LEU A 78 11.16 -10.50 1.73
CA LEU A 78 11.04 -11.95 1.55
C LEU A 78 10.59 -12.63 2.84
N GLU A 79 11.19 -12.29 3.99
CA GLU A 79 10.75 -12.78 5.31
C GLU A 79 9.28 -12.41 5.58
N ALA A 80 8.84 -11.20 5.18
CA ALA A 80 7.45 -10.79 5.34
C ALA A 80 6.48 -11.68 4.52
N ILE A 81 6.87 -12.08 3.31
CA ILE A 81 6.10 -12.99 2.46
C ILE A 81 6.10 -14.42 3.02
N GLU A 82 7.21 -14.89 3.60
CA GLU A 82 7.26 -16.20 4.26
C GLU A 82 6.33 -16.27 5.46
N VAL A 83 6.27 -15.19 6.25
CA VAL A 83 5.39 -15.09 7.41
C VAL A 83 3.93 -14.93 6.98
N SER A 84 3.65 -14.11 5.96
CA SER A 84 2.31 -13.91 5.41
C SER A 84 2.35 -13.81 3.89
N ALA A 85 2.05 -14.93 3.22
CA ALA A 85 2.14 -15.04 1.76
C ALA A 85 1.17 -14.12 1.01
N GLY A 86 0.07 -13.72 1.68
CA GLY A 86 -0.95 -12.81 1.17
C GLY A 86 -0.70 -11.34 1.49
N TYR A 87 0.37 -11.00 2.21
CA TYR A 87 0.66 -9.61 2.58
C TYR A 87 1.13 -8.79 1.37
N VAL A 88 0.17 -8.18 0.69
CA VAL A 88 0.35 -7.40 -0.54
C VAL A 88 1.45 -6.34 -0.44
N PRO A 89 1.58 -5.55 0.65
CA PRO A 89 2.62 -4.53 0.76
C PRO A 89 4.05 -5.06 0.58
N ALA A 90 4.35 -6.27 1.08
CA ALA A 90 5.68 -6.87 0.91
C ALA A 90 5.99 -7.18 -0.56
N ARG A 91 5.00 -7.70 -1.30
CA ARG A 91 5.14 -7.97 -2.74
C ARG A 91 5.28 -6.68 -3.55
N LEU A 92 4.54 -5.64 -3.18
CA LEU A 92 4.68 -4.32 -3.82
C LEU A 92 6.06 -3.72 -3.59
N ALA A 93 6.58 -3.83 -2.36
CA ALA A 93 7.91 -3.33 -2.01
C ALA A 93 9.02 -4.06 -2.79
N LEU A 94 8.97 -5.39 -2.90
CA LEU A 94 9.90 -6.15 -3.76
C LEU A 94 9.74 -5.80 -5.23
N GLY A 95 8.50 -5.71 -5.72
CA GLY A 95 8.23 -5.32 -7.10
C GLY A 95 8.83 -3.96 -7.44
N ASP A 96 8.75 -3.00 -6.52
CA ASP A 96 9.37 -1.69 -6.67
C ASP A 96 10.90 -1.72 -6.59
N LEU A 97 11.46 -2.51 -5.65
CA LEU A 97 12.90 -2.67 -5.49
C LEU A 97 13.52 -3.26 -6.76
N TYR A 98 13.03 -4.40 -7.21
CA TYR A 98 13.52 -5.07 -8.42
C TYR A 98 13.35 -4.19 -9.67
N ARG A 99 12.24 -3.45 -9.78
CA ARG A 99 12.04 -2.51 -10.89
C ARG A 99 13.11 -1.41 -10.90
N ARG A 100 13.49 -0.87 -9.73
CA ARG A 100 14.55 0.15 -9.62
C ARG A 100 15.93 -0.42 -9.93
N GLN A 101 16.16 -1.69 -9.65
CA GLN A 101 17.39 -2.41 -9.96
C GLN A 101 17.48 -2.85 -11.43
N GLY A 102 16.41 -2.70 -12.21
CA GLY A 102 16.33 -3.18 -13.60
C GLY A 102 16.03 -4.68 -13.72
N GLU A 103 15.76 -5.35 -12.60
CA GLU A 103 15.37 -6.77 -12.55
C GLU A 103 13.88 -6.95 -12.86
N LEU A 104 13.49 -6.55 -14.07
CA LEU A 104 12.07 -6.41 -14.46
C LEU A 104 11.30 -7.72 -14.44
N ASP A 105 11.94 -8.86 -14.72
CA ASP A 105 11.29 -10.18 -14.62
C ASP A 105 10.95 -10.54 -13.18
N LYS A 106 11.84 -10.25 -12.21
CA LYS A 106 11.54 -10.44 -10.79
C LYS A 106 10.44 -9.48 -10.34
N ALA A 107 10.49 -8.23 -10.78
CA ALA A 107 9.46 -7.23 -10.45
C ALA A 107 8.06 -7.67 -10.95
N GLU A 108 7.99 -8.15 -12.19
CA GLU A 108 6.77 -8.65 -12.81
C GLU A 108 6.24 -9.89 -12.08
N ALA A 109 7.11 -10.81 -11.65
CA ALA A 109 6.71 -11.97 -10.87
C ALA A 109 6.04 -11.57 -9.54
N GLN A 110 6.58 -10.58 -8.83
CA GLN A 110 6.01 -10.15 -7.54
C GLN A 110 4.67 -9.42 -7.71
N CYS A 111 4.59 -8.48 -8.66
CA CYS A 111 3.35 -7.76 -8.96
C CYS A 111 2.28 -8.71 -9.56
N GLY A 112 2.71 -9.66 -10.39
CA GLY A 112 1.85 -10.68 -11.00
C GLY A 112 1.26 -11.64 -9.98
N ALA A 113 1.99 -11.97 -8.92
CA ALA A 113 1.45 -12.75 -7.81
C ALA A 113 0.29 -12.05 -7.10
N ILE A 114 0.30 -10.71 -7.02
CA ILE A 114 -0.82 -9.93 -6.45
C ILE A 114 -2.06 -10.09 -7.34
N VAL A 115 -1.91 -9.88 -8.66
CA VAL A 115 -3.03 -10.01 -9.62
C VAL A 115 -3.52 -11.45 -9.75
N LYS A 116 -2.64 -12.44 -9.57
CA LYS A 116 -3.03 -13.86 -9.56
C LYS A 116 -3.88 -14.20 -8.34
N ALA A 117 -3.58 -13.62 -7.18
CA ALA A 117 -4.33 -13.81 -5.95
C ALA A 117 -5.65 -13.04 -5.96
N ASP A 118 -5.64 -11.82 -6.46
CA ASP A 118 -6.81 -10.98 -6.65
C ASP A 118 -6.79 -10.35 -8.06
N PRO A 119 -7.50 -10.98 -9.02
CA PRO A 119 -7.57 -10.48 -10.39
C PRO A 119 -8.09 -9.06 -10.50
N ASP A 120 -8.90 -8.59 -9.54
CA ASP A 120 -9.51 -7.26 -9.51
C ASP A 120 -8.71 -6.23 -8.69
N SER A 121 -7.53 -6.63 -8.19
CA SER A 121 -6.65 -5.73 -7.46
C SER A 121 -6.18 -4.56 -8.32
N THR A 122 -6.79 -3.40 -8.10
CA THR A 122 -6.36 -2.13 -8.72
C THR A 122 -4.89 -1.86 -8.41
N VAL A 123 -4.45 -2.10 -7.18
CA VAL A 123 -3.06 -1.87 -6.77
C VAL A 123 -2.10 -2.83 -7.49
N GLY A 124 -2.46 -4.12 -7.62
CA GLY A 124 -1.67 -5.10 -8.37
C GLY A 124 -1.57 -4.75 -9.87
N ARG A 125 -2.68 -4.38 -10.51
CA ARG A 125 -2.72 -3.99 -11.93
C ARG A 125 -1.87 -2.75 -12.20
N LEU A 126 -1.96 -1.72 -11.37
CA LEU A 126 -1.13 -0.51 -11.51
C LEU A 126 0.35 -0.79 -11.20
N ALA A 127 0.66 -1.71 -10.29
CA ALA A 127 2.03 -2.12 -10.00
C ALA A 127 2.66 -2.87 -11.19
N LEU A 128 1.93 -3.81 -11.82
CA LEU A 128 2.34 -4.48 -13.06
C LEU A 128 2.54 -3.48 -14.21
N ALA A 129 1.56 -2.57 -14.42
CA ALA A 129 1.66 -1.56 -15.46
C ALA A 129 2.93 -0.72 -15.32
N ARG A 130 3.30 -0.33 -14.09
CA ARG A 130 4.54 0.39 -13.83
C ARG A 130 5.80 -0.41 -14.16
N VAL A 131 5.79 -1.74 -13.99
CA VAL A 131 6.90 -2.61 -14.41
C VAL A 131 6.99 -2.67 -15.93
N TRP A 132 5.85 -2.81 -16.62
CA TRP A 132 5.80 -2.81 -18.09
C TRP A 132 6.19 -1.46 -18.70
N VAL A 133 5.86 -0.34 -18.05
CA VAL A 133 6.38 0.99 -18.44
C VAL A 133 7.91 1.04 -18.35
N ALA A 134 8.49 0.53 -17.26
CA ALA A 134 9.94 0.46 -17.11
C ALA A 134 10.61 -0.47 -18.12
N ARG A 135 9.90 -1.51 -18.58
CA ARG A 135 10.36 -2.41 -19.65
C ARG A 135 10.37 -1.73 -21.03
N GLY A 136 9.40 -0.84 -21.29
CA GLY A 136 9.28 -0.14 -22.56
C GLY A 136 8.92 -1.05 -23.73
N GLY A 137 9.13 -0.57 -24.95
CA GLY A 137 8.85 -1.31 -26.18
C GLY A 137 7.39 -1.80 -26.25
N ASP A 138 7.22 -3.07 -26.64
CA ASP A 138 5.90 -3.68 -26.80
C ASP A 138 5.10 -3.80 -25.49
N SER A 139 5.78 -3.81 -24.33
CA SER A 139 5.13 -3.87 -23.02
C SER A 139 4.35 -2.61 -22.68
N LEU A 140 4.59 -1.49 -23.36
CA LEU A 140 3.77 -0.28 -23.22
C LEU A 140 2.30 -0.52 -23.59
N ASN A 141 2.03 -1.45 -24.51
CA ASN A 141 0.66 -1.84 -24.86
C ASN A 141 -0.04 -2.58 -23.71
N GLN A 142 0.69 -3.46 -23.01
CA GLN A 142 0.18 -4.17 -21.83
C GLN A 142 -0.06 -3.20 -20.67
N ALA A 143 0.85 -2.25 -20.47
CA ALA A 143 0.71 -1.20 -19.47
C ALA A 143 -0.55 -0.35 -19.71
N GLU A 144 -0.75 0.11 -20.95
CA GLU A 144 -1.91 0.92 -21.29
C GLU A 144 -3.23 0.16 -21.10
N ALA A 145 -3.29 -1.10 -21.54
CA ALA A 145 -4.47 -1.93 -21.38
C ALA A 145 -4.83 -2.12 -19.89
N ALA A 146 -3.84 -2.41 -19.05
CA ALA A 146 -4.07 -2.57 -17.61
C ALA A 146 -4.51 -1.27 -16.93
N VAL A 147 -3.89 -0.14 -17.29
CA VAL A 147 -4.24 1.17 -16.72
C VAL A 147 -5.63 1.62 -17.17
N ARG A 148 -5.98 1.45 -18.46
CA ARG A 148 -7.33 1.75 -18.96
C ARG A 148 -8.39 0.87 -18.30
N GLY A 149 -8.12 -0.42 -18.10
CA GLY A 149 -9.04 -1.30 -17.37
C GLY A 149 -9.26 -0.88 -15.91
N VAL A 150 -8.28 -0.23 -15.27
CA VAL A 150 -8.48 0.41 -13.96
C VAL A 150 -9.36 1.65 -14.09
N LEU A 151 -9.08 2.53 -15.06
CA LEU A 151 -9.82 3.77 -15.28
C LEU A 151 -11.27 3.57 -15.72
N GLU A 152 -11.59 2.46 -16.39
CA GLU A 152 -12.97 2.08 -16.72
C GLU A 152 -13.85 1.88 -15.47
N ARG A 153 -13.24 1.43 -14.37
CA ARG A 153 -13.94 1.16 -13.10
C ARG A 153 -13.76 2.26 -12.07
N HIS A 154 -12.59 2.88 -12.06
CA HIS A 154 -12.16 3.87 -11.10
C HIS A 154 -11.54 5.06 -11.83
N PRO A 155 -12.37 5.88 -12.51
CA PRO A 155 -11.89 6.97 -13.38
C PRO A 155 -11.10 8.05 -12.64
N GLU A 156 -11.30 8.19 -11.33
CA GLU A 156 -10.64 9.16 -10.46
C GLU A 156 -9.33 8.63 -9.85
N THR A 157 -8.80 7.51 -10.37
CA THR A 157 -7.53 6.97 -9.87
C THR A 157 -6.35 7.79 -10.38
N ALA A 158 -5.92 8.80 -9.61
CA ALA A 158 -4.81 9.70 -9.97
C ALA A 158 -3.54 8.96 -10.43
N ARG A 159 -3.18 7.88 -9.72
CA ARG A 159 -2.02 7.04 -10.07
C ARG A 159 -2.15 6.36 -11.44
N ALA A 160 -3.37 6.04 -11.87
CA ALA A 160 -3.61 5.46 -13.19
C ALA A 160 -3.39 6.52 -14.29
N HIS A 161 -3.89 7.75 -14.10
CA HIS A 161 -3.60 8.86 -15.01
C HIS A 161 -2.11 9.19 -15.08
N TYR A 162 -1.40 9.17 -13.96
CA TYR A 162 0.06 9.34 -13.94
C TYR A 162 0.77 8.26 -14.78
N LEU A 163 0.35 6.99 -14.66
CA LEU A 163 0.92 5.90 -15.46
C LEU A 163 0.59 6.02 -16.95
N LEU A 164 -0.60 6.50 -17.34
CA LEU A 164 -0.89 6.87 -18.74
C LEU A 164 0.07 7.94 -19.25
N GLY A 165 0.34 8.95 -18.42
CA GLY A 165 1.32 9.98 -18.74
C GLY A 165 2.69 9.40 -19.09
N LEU A 166 3.21 8.51 -18.23
CA LEU A 166 4.48 7.83 -18.47
C LEU A 166 4.47 6.95 -19.72
N ILE A 167 3.35 6.30 -20.02
CA ILE A 167 3.19 5.47 -21.23
C ILE A 167 3.27 6.34 -22.49
N PHE A 168 2.54 7.46 -22.52
CA PHE A 168 2.55 8.37 -23.67
C PHE A 168 3.91 9.05 -23.83
N GLU A 169 4.55 9.44 -22.74
CA GLU A 169 5.89 9.99 -22.75
C GLU A 169 6.92 9.00 -23.32
N ALA A 170 6.86 7.73 -22.90
CA ALA A 170 7.73 6.68 -23.43
C ALA A 170 7.51 6.42 -24.93
N ARG A 171 6.33 6.74 -25.47
CA ARG A 171 6.02 6.68 -26.91
C ARG A 171 6.32 7.98 -27.67
N GLY A 172 6.73 9.04 -26.97
CA GLY A 172 6.99 10.36 -27.56
C GLY A 172 5.73 11.21 -27.81
N ASP A 173 4.55 10.78 -27.35
CA ASP A 173 3.32 11.59 -27.42
C ASP A 173 3.25 12.56 -26.24
N ILE A 174 4.07 13.60 -26.31
CA ILE A 174 4.18 14.63 -25.27
C ILE A 174 2.83 15.34 -24.99
N PRO A 175 2.00 15.69 -26.00
CA PRO A 175 0.68 16.26 -25.74
C PRO A 175 -0.22 15.36 -24.90
N ALA A 176 -0.32 14.06 -25.24
CA ALA A 176 -1.14 13.13 -24.47
C ALA A 176 -0.58 12.91 -23.05
N ALA A 177 0.75 12.83 -22.92
CA ALA A 177 1.41 12.70 -21.63
C ALA A 177 1.08 13.89 -20.70
N ALA A 178 1.21 15.12 -21.21
CA ALA A 178 0.91 16.34 -20.46
C ALA A 178 -0.56 16.42 -20.01
N ALA A 179 -1.50 15.96 -20.86
CA ALA A 179 -2.90 15.89 -20.49
C ALA A 179 -3.14 14.90 -19.34
N SER A 180 -2.59 13.69 -19.43
CA SER A 180 -2.73 12.67 -18.38
C SER A 180 -2.07 13.10 -17.06
N TYR A 181 -0.90 13.73 -17.11
CA TYR A 181 -0.26 14.27 -15.90
C TYR A 181 -1.07 15.39 -15.26
N ARG A 182 -1.69 16.26 -16.05
CA ARG A 182 -2.56 17.32 -15.53
C ARG A 182 -3.74 16.72 -14.77
N THR A 183 -4.44 15.76 -15.36
CA THR A 183 -5.56 15.08 -14.70
C THR A 183 -5.11 14.38 -13.41
N ALA A 184 -3.94 13.73 -13.42
CA ALA A 184 -3.38 13.13 -12.21
C ALA A 184 -3.13 14.17 -11.10
N ALA A 185 -2.64 15.35 -11.45
CA ALA A 185 -2.39 16.44 -10.50
C ALA A 185 -3.68 17.06 -9.97
N GLU A 186 -4.67 17.30 -10.84
CA GLU A 186 -6.00 17.80 -10.46
C GLU A 186 -6.66 16.88 -9.43
N LEU A 187 -6.69 15.57 -9.72
CA LEU A 187 -7.26 14.56 -8.80
C LEU A 187 -6.53 14.47 -7.45
N LEU A 188 -5.23 14.79 -7.39
CA LEU A 188 -4.50 14.81 -6.12
C LEU A 188 -4.80 16.05 -5.28
N LEU A 189 -5.04 17.20 -5.93
CA LEU A 189 -5.35 18.47 -5.29
C LEU A 189 -6.79 18.55 -4.78
N ASP A 190 -7.73 17.89 -5.47
CA ASP A 190 -9.14 17.86 -5.06
C ASP A 190 -9.42 16.94 -3.84
N HIS A 191 -8.41 16.21 -3.36
CA HIS A 191 -8.49 15.29 -2.22
C HIS A 191 -7.79 15.79 -0.93
N GLU A 192 -7.37 17.07 -0.86
CA GLU A 192 -6.91 17.77 0.36
C GLU A 192 -8.05 18.50 1.09
#